data_AF-A0A2K1WPR8-F1
#
_entry.id   AF-A0A2K1WPR8-F1
#
_cell.length_a   1.000
_cell.length_b   1.000
_cell.length_c   1.000
_cell.angle_alpha   90.00
_cell.angle_beta   90.00
_cell.angle_gamma   90.00
#
_symmetry.space_group_name_H-M   'P 1'
#
loop_
_entity.id
_entity.type
_entity.pdbx_description
1 polymer ?
#
loop_
_entity_poly.entity_id
_entity_poly.type
_entity_poly.pdbx_seq_one_letter_code
_entity_poly.pdbx_strand_id
1 'polypeptide(L)' 'AFGPTIKGFESYMPIISVEDTHLYERFNGKLLIVVAFDADNEIFPLSYALVEEE' A
#
# COMPACT_ATOMS: atom_id res chain seq x y z
N ALA A 1 -1.28 -14.21 -1.59
CA ALA A 1 -0.69 -14.50 -2.92
C ALA A 1 -0.87 -13.27 -3.80
N PHE A 2 0.16 -12.84 -4.55
CA PHE A 2 0.18 -11.58 -5.31
C PHE A 2 -0.20 -11.73 -6.80
N GLY A 3 -0.73 -12.88 -7.21
CA GLY A 3 -1.01 -13.18 -8.63
C GLY A 3 -1.85 -12.14 -9.36
N PRO A 4 -2.96 -11.63 -8.77
CA PRO A 4 -3.73 -10.53 -9.35
C PRO A 4 -2.94 -9.22 -9.47
N THR A 5 -2.22 -8.81 -8.41
CA THR A 5 -1.37 -7.62 -8.41
C THR A 5 -0.28 -7.66 -9.48
N ILE A 6 0.35 -8.82 -9.67
CA ILE A 6 1.40 -9.01 -10.68
C ILE A 6 0.82 -8.89 -12.10
N LYS A 7 -0.36 -9.46 -12.35
CA LYS A 7 -1.03 -9.37 -13.67
C LYS A 7 -1.51 -7.96 -13.98
N GLY A 8 -2.02 -7.24 -12.98
CA GLY A 8 -2.34 -5.82 -13.14
C GLY A 8 -1.10 -4.96 -13.33
N PHE A 9 0.09 -5.42 -12.87
CA PHE A 9 1.29 -4.59 -12.75
C PHE A 9 1.68 -3.90 -14.06
N GLU A 10 1.46 -4.58 -15.18
CA GLU A 10 1.77 -4.13 -16.55
C GLU A 10 0.91 -2.93 -17.01
N SER A 11 -0.22 -2.69 -16.36
CA SER A 11 -1.24 -1.70 -16.76
C SER A 11 -1.40 -0.54 -15.78
N TYR A 12 -0.65 -0.48 -14.67
CA TYR A 12 -0.81 0.61 -13.68
C TYR A 12 -0.23 1.93 -14.12
N MET A 13 -0.91 3.01 -13.72
CA MET A 13 -0.24 4.28 -13.46
C MET A 13 0.24 4.27 -12.00
N PRO A 14 1.55 4.34 -11.74
CA PRO A 14 2.04 4.31 -10.36
C PRO A 14 1.72 5.64 -9.67
N ILE A 15 0.56 5.71 -9.05
CA ILE A 15 0.24 6.72 -8.03
C ILE A 15 0.57 6.10 -6.68
N ILE A 16 1.72 6.46 -6.14
CA ILE A 16 2.15 6.02 -4.81
C ILE A 16 1.43 6.93 -3.79
N SER A 17 0.32 6.44 -3.25
CA SER A 17 -0.27 7.02 -2.05
C SER A 17 0.33 6.35 -0.83
N VAL A 18 0.90 7.14 0.08
CA VAL A 18 1.38 6.68 1.39
C VAL A 18 0.40 7.25 2.42
N GLU A 19 -0.44 6.39 2.97
CA GLU A 19 -1.28 6.76 4.12
C GLU A 19 -0.57 6.41 5.41
N ASP A 20 -0.49 7.37 6.33
CA ASP A 20 0.00 7.17 7.69
C ASP A 20 -1.19 6.87 8.59
N THR A 21 -1.36 5.61 8.96
CA THR A 21 -2.29 5.22 10.02
C THR A 21 -1.50 5.04 11.31
N HIS A 22 -1.73 5.94 12.27
CA HIS A 22 -1.24 5.76 13.63
C HIS A 22 -1.92 4.53 14.24
N LEU A 23 -1.12 3.51 14.53
CA LEU A 23 -1.57 2.35 15.29
C LEU A 23 -1.49 2.74 16.77
N TYR A 24 -2.64 2.87 17.43
CA TYR A 24 -2.68 3.02 18.89
C TYR A 24 -2.73 1.63 19.55
N GLU A 25 -2.20 1.51 20.77
CA GLU A 25 -2.17 0.32 21.64
C GLU A 25 -0.92 -0.58 21.54
N ARG A 26 -0.92 -1.62 20.69
CA ARG A 26 0.09 -2.71 20.75
C ARG A 26 1.36 -2.44 19.94
N PHE A 27 1.29 -1.53 18.97
CA PHE A 27 2.39 -1.18 18.09
C PHE A 27 2.47 0.34 18.08
N ASN A 28 3.37 0.91 18.89
CA ASN A 28 3.65 2.35 18.88
C ASN A 28 4.41 2.68 17.59
N GLY A 29 3.69 2.76 16.48
CA GLY A 29 4.26 2.86 15.15
C GLY A 29 3.23 3.21 14.08
N LYS A 30 3.75 3.47 12.90
CA LYS A 30 3.03 3.88 11.71
C LYS A 30 2.91 2.70 10.75
N LEU A 31 1.72 2.46 10.23
CA LEU A 31 1.53 1.53 9.13
C LEU A 31 1.63 2.32 7.81
N LEU A 32 2.64 2.02 7.01
CA LEU A 32 2.76 2.53 5.64
C LEU A 32 2.21 1.49 4.69
N ILE A 33 1.32 1.90 3.79
CA ILE A 33 0.76 1.07 2.73
C ILE A 33 1.08 1.72 1.40
N VAL A 34 1.57 0.93 0.44
CA VAL A 34 1.75 1.35 -0.95
C VAL A 34 0.67 0.68 -1.78
N VAL A 35 -0.13 1.50 -2.45
CA VAL A 35 -1.14 1.06 -3.41
C VAL A 35 -0.81 1.55 -4.82
N ALA A 36 -1.36 0.87 -5.83
CA ALA A 36 -1.37 1.33 -7.22
C ALA A 36 -2.81 1.39 -7.73
N PHE A 37 -3.04 2.23 -8.76
CA PHE A 37 -4.34 2.42 -9.41
C PHE A 37 -4.24 2.08 -10.90
N ASP A 38 -5.10 1.19 -11.38
CA ASP A 38 -5.15 0.87 -12.80
C ASP A 38 -5.91 1.94 -13.60
N ALA A 39 -6.08 1.72 -14.89
CA ALA A 39 -6.80 2.65 -15.77
C ALA A 39 -8.28 2.83 -15.38
N ASP A 40 -8.85 1.88 -14.63
CA ASP A 40 -10.23 1.90 -14.14
C ASP A 40 -10.35 2.47 -12.70
N ASN A 41 -9.23 2.95 -12.14
CA ASN A 41 -9.08 3.41 -10.75
C ASN A 41 -9.31 2.32 -9.69
N GLU A 42 -9.17 1.04 -10.04
CA GLU A 42 -9.16 -0.04 -9.06
C GLU A 42 -7.88 0.02 -8.22
N ILE A 43 -8.01 -0.19 -6.91
CA ILE A 43 -6.90 -0.12 -5.93
C ILE A 43 -6.25 -1.48 -5.78
N PHE A 44 -4.92 -1.53 -5.86
CA PHE A 44 -4.16 -2.75 -5.66
C PHE A 44 -3.03 -2.56 -4.66
N PRO A 45 -3.00 -3.36 -3.58
CA PRO A 45 -1.93 -3.31 -2.62
C PRO A 45 -0.64 -3.88 -3.22
N LEU A 46 0.44 -3.10 -3.18
CA LEU A 46 1.78 -3.51 -3.62
C LEU A 46 2.61 -4.02 -2.45
N SER A 47 2.65 -3.26 -1.35
CA SER A 47 3.44 -3.58 -0.16
C SER A 47 2.92 -2.85 1.07
N TYR A 48 3.33 -3.32 2.26
CA TYR A 48 3.12 -2.62 3.53
C TYR A 48 4.37 -2.69 4.40
N ALA A 49 4.53 -1.72 5.30
CA ALA A 49 5.60 -1.69 6.29
C ALA A 49 5.08 -1.16 7.63
N LEU A 50 5.55 -1.75 8.73
CA LEU A 50 5.39 -1.19 10.08
C LEU A 50 6.66 -0.41 10.39
N VAL A 51 6.50 0.86 10.76
CA VAL A 51 7.60 1.76 11.10
C VAL A 51 7.42 2.19 12.55
N GLU A 52 8.47 2.14 13.36
CA GLU A 52 8.41 2.68 14.72
C GLU A 52 8.28 4.22 14.67
N GLU A 53 7.59 4.81 15.65
CA GLU A 53 7.56 6.26 15.80
C GLU A 53 8.97 6.79 16.15
N GLU A 54 9.33 7.96 15.62
CA GLU A 54 10.68 8.57 15.80
C GLU A 54 10.92 9.11 17.21
#